data_AF-A4RYM5-F1
#
_entry.id   AF-A4RYM5-F1
#
_cell.length_a   1.000
_cell.length_b   1.000
_cell.length_c   1.000
_cell.angle_alpha   90.00
_cell.angle_beta   90.00
_cell.angle_gamma   90.00
#
_symmetry.space_group_name_H-M   'P 1'
#
loop_
_entity.id
_entity.type
_entity.pdbx_description
1 polymer ?
#
loop_
_entity_poly.entity_id
_entity_poly.type
_entity_poly.pdbx_seq_one_letter_code
_entity_poly.pdbx_strand_id
1 'polypeptide(L)'
;MTSLDLRTATLEQLKVADEQLREEVTSYSESLQMLSKAVSRYHSSGSAIEELSKETVGKDMLVPLTESLYVPGKIAAVDKVLLDVGTGYFIEHDTEKGIDYCKRKVNFIRDNMEKLMELV
;
A
#
# COMPACT_ATOMS: atom_id res chain seq x y z
N MET A 1 14.94 14.35 -22.76
CA MET A 1 13.62 14.19 -23.43
C MET A 1 13.68 14.96 -24.73
N THR A 2 13.96 14.27 -25.82
CA THR A 2 14.00 14.87 -27.16
C THR A 2 12.55 15.14 -27.55
N SER A 3 12.17 16.42 -27.64
CA SER A 3 10.85 16.82 -28.12
C SER A 3 10.72 16.38 -29.58
N LEU A 4 10.03 15.27 -29.82
CA LEU A 4 9.70 14.84 -31.18
C LEU A 4 8.70 15.84 -31.76
N ASP A 5 9.11 16.61 -32.76
CA ASP A 5 8.21 17.52 -33.46
C ASP A 5 7.29 16.70 -34.39
N LEU A 6 6.06 16.50 -33.92
CA LEU A 6 5.01 15.70 -34.57
C LEU A 6 4.70 16.16 -36.00
N ARG A 7 5.08 17.40 -36.37
CA ARG A 7 4.84 17.96 -37.71
C ARG A 7 5.90 17.53 -38.74
N THR A 8 7.05 17.05 -38.27
CA THR A 8 8.19 16.61 -39.10
C THR A 8 8.55 15.14 -38.94
N ALA A 9 7.85 14.43 -38.05
CA ALA A 9 8.15 13.04 -37.73
C ALA A 9 7.83 12.09 -38.89
N THR A 10 8.71 11.11 -39.12
CA THR A 10 8.45 10.04 -40.10
C THR A 10 7.45 9.02 -39.54
N LEU A 11 6.81 8.25 -40.43
CA LEU A 11 5.86 7.20 -40.03
C LEU A 11 6.49 6.18 -39.08
N GLU A 12 7.78 5.86 -39.27
CA GLU A 12 8.50 4.95 -38.38
C GLU A 12 8.74 5.57 -36.99
N GLN A 13 9.11 6.85 -36.92
CA GLN A 13 9.26 7.56 -35.64
C GLN A 13 7.95 7.65 -34.86
N LEU A 14 6.83 7.85 -35.56
CA LEU A 14 5.49 7.86 -34.96
C LEU A 14 5.08 6.49 -34.42
N LYS A 15 5.40 5.39 -35.12
CA LYS A 15 5.14 4.02 -34.63
C LYS A 15 5.93 3.70 -33.38
N VAL A 16 7.22 4.04 -33.36
CA VAL A 16 8.07 3.85 -32.16
C VAL A 16 7.56 4.68 -31.00
N ALA A 17 7.12 5.92 -31.23
CA ALA A 17 6.54 6.76 -30.18
C ALA A 17 5.20 6.19 -29.65
N ASP A 18 4.34 5.65 -30.51
CA ASP A 18 3.09 4.98 -30.10
C ASP A 18 3.37 3.75 -29.23
N GLU A 19 4.32 2.91 -29.61
CA GLU A 19 4.74 1.74 -28.81
C GLU A 19 5.28 2.17 -27.44
N GLN A 20 6.17 3.17 -27.40
CA GLN A 20 6.71 3.71 -26.14
C GLN A 20 5.62 4.27 -25.22
N LEU A 21 4.70 5.06 -25.76
CA LEU A 21 3.58 5.62 -25.00
C LEU A 21 2.67 4.50 -24.45
N ARG A 22 2.43 3.43 -25.22
CA ARG A 22 1.62 2.28 -24.76
C ARG A 22 2.29 1.52 -23.62
N GLU A 23 3.60 1.29 -23.72
CA GLU A 23 4.39 0.66 -22.65
C GLU A 23 4.36 1.51 -21.38
N GLU A 24 4.54 2.82 -21.51
CA GLU A 24 4.51 3.76 -20.39
C GLU A 24 3.15 3.79 -19.68
N VAL A 25 2.05 3.86 -20.44
CA VAL A 25 0.68 3.77 -19.89
C VAL A 25 0.44 2.44 -19.17
N THR A 26 0.96 1.33 -19.71
CA THR A 26 0.85 0.01 -19.07
C THR A 26 1.59 0.00 -17.74
N SER A 27 2.83 0.49 -17.71
CA SER A 27 3.65 0.58 -16.49
C SER A 27 3.03 1.46 -15.41
N TYR A 28 2.44 2.59 -15.79
CA TYR A 28 1.70 3.45 -14.86
C TYR A 28 0.44 2.78 -14.32
N SER A 29 -0.29 2.05 -15.16
CA SER A 29 -1.48 1.30 -14.72
C SER A 29 -1.13 0.23 -13.69
N GLU A 30 -0.05 -0.53 -13.90
CA GLU A 30 0.46 -1.52 -12.94
C GLU A 30 0.89 -0.87 -11.62
N SER A 31 1.59 0.27 -11.71
CA SER A 31 2.03 1.04 -10.55
C SER A 31 0.85 1.53 -9.71
N LEU A 32 -0.19 2.07 -10.34
CA LEU A 32 -1.43 2.47 -9.66
C LEU A 32 -2.12 1.28 -8.97
N GLN A 33 -2.14 0.11 -9.60
CA GLN A 33 -2.72 -1.09 -9.00
C GLN A 33 -1.94 -1.52 -7.75
N MET A 34 -0.59 -1.47 -7.79
CA MET A 34 0.25 -1.77 -6.64
C MET A 34 0.02 -0.79 -5.48
N LEU A 35 -0.05 0.52 -5.77
CA LEU A 35 -0.33 1.55 -4.77
C LEU A 35 -1.73 1.38 -4.15
N SER A 36 -2.74 1.08 -4.97
CA SER A 36 -4.09 0.77 -4.49
C SER A 36 -4.12 -0.43 -3.54
N LYS A 37 -3.39 -1.49 -3.86
CA LYS A 37 -3.24 -2.66 -2.97
C LYS A 37 -2.57 -2.27 -1.64
N ALA A 38 -1.57 -1.39 -1.67
CA ALA A 38 -0.92 -0.88 -0.46
C ALA A 38 -1.88 -0.05 0.41
N VAL A 39 -2.68 0.84 -0.19
CA VAL A 39 -3.74 1.59 0.51
C VAL A 39 -4.71 0.64 1.21
N SER A 40 -5.20 -0.37 0.49
CA SER A 40 -6.13 -1.36 1.04
C SER A 40 -5.52 -2.09 2.24
N ARG A 41 -4.26 -2.54 2.14
CA ARG A 41 -3.55 -3.18 3.25
C ARG A 41 -3.44 -2.29 4.49
N TYR A 42 -2.97 -1.06 4.35
CA TYR A 42 -2.85 -0.14 5.49
C TYR A 42 -4.20 0.23 6.09
N HIS A 43 -5.24 0.35 5.26
CA HIS A 43 -6.59 0.58 5.74
C HIS A 43 -7.10 -0.61 6.57
N SER A 44 -7.02 -1.84 6.06
CA SER A 44 -7.41 -3.04 6.79
C SER A 44 -6.61 -3.24 8.07
N SER A 45 -5.29 -2.99 8.06
CA SER A 45 -4.47 -3.04 9.27
C SER A 45 -4.91 -2.01 10.31
N GLY A 46 -5.21 -0.78 9.91
CA GLY A 46 -5.71 0.26 10.81
C GLY A 46 -7.03 -0.13 11.46
N SER A 47 -7.98 -0.66 10.68
CA SER A 47 -9.26 -1.16 11.19
C SER A 47 -9.08 -2.33 12.14
N ALA A 48 -8.19 -3.28 11.84
CA ALA A 48 -7.89 -4.41 12.71
C ALA A 48 -7.31 -3.97 14.06
N ILE A 49 -6.45 -2.94 14.07
CA ILE A 49 -5.92 -2.35 15.32
C ILE A 49 -7.04 -1.69 16.13
N GLU A 50 -7.97 -1.01 15.46
CA GLU A 50 -9.12 -0.37 16.11
C GLU A 50 -10.12 -1.39 16.69
N GLU A 51 -10.29 -2.54 16.04
CA GLU A 51 -11.06 -3.66 16.59
C GLU A 51 -10.33 -4.29 17.77
N LEU A 52 -9.01 -4.52 17.66
CA LEU A 52 -8.18 -5.06 18.73
C LEU A 52 -8.23 -4.20 20.00
N SER A 53 -8.24 -2.87 19.88
CA SER A 53 -8.27 -1.97 21.04
C SER A 53 -9.59 -2.03 21.83
N LYS A 54 -10.65 -2.56 21.23
CA LYS A 54 -11.97 -2.77 21.86
C LYS A 54 -12.13 -4.16 22.45
N GLU A 55 -11.16 -5.05 22.23
CA GLU A 55 -11.19 -6.42 22.72
C GLU A 55 -10.71 -6.56 24.16
N THR A 56 -10.91 -7.75 24.72
CA THR A 56 -10.52 -8.08 26.09
C THR A 56 -9.26 -8.95 26.10
N VAL A 57 -8.30 -8.59 26.95
CA VAL A 57 -7.13 -9.43 27.22
C VAL A 57 -7.56 -10.81 27.71
N GLY A 58 -6.93 -11.86 27.16
CA GLY A 58 -7.23 -13.25 27.50
C GLY A 58 -8.34 -13.91 26.66
N LYS A 59 -9.00 -13.15 25.77
CA LYS A 59 -9.96 -13.69 24.79
C LYS A 59 -9.27 -14.65 23.84
N ASP A 60 -9.95 -15.75 23.50
CA ASP A 60 -9.47 -16.73 22.55
C ASP A 60 -9.48 -16.16 21.12
N MET A 61 -8.40 -16.43 20.37
CA MET A 61 -8.21 -15.98 18.99
C MET A 61 -7.49 -17.06 18.19
N LEU A 62 -7.77 -17.13 16.89
CA LEU A 62 -7.03 -17.98 15.96
C LEU A 62 -5.92 -17.15 15.30
N VAL A 63 -4.67 -17.59 15.49
CA VAL A 63 -3.50 -16.96 14.88
C VAL A 63 -3.09 -17.76 13.64
N PRO A 64 -2.95 -17.13 12.47
CA PRO A 64 -2.44 -17.82 11.28
C PRO A 64 -0.96 -18.16 11.46
N LEU A 65 -0.60 -19.44 11.30
CA LEU A 65 0.80 -19.88 11.24
C LEU A 65 1.28 -19.97 9.79
N THR A 66 0.38 -20.35 8.88
CA THR A 66 0.56 -20.35 7.43
C THR A 66 -0.75 -19.93 6.76
N GLU A 67 -0.80 -19.88 5.42
CA GLU A 67 -2.02 -19.52 4.67
C GLU A 67 -3.19 -20.48 4.93
N SER A 68 -2.93 -21.74 5.28
CA SER A 68 -3.96 -22.78 5.45
C SER A 68 -4.05 -23.34 6.86
N LEU A 69 -3.24 -22.85 7.81
CA LEU A 69 -3.15 -23.39 9.16
C LEU A 69 -3.29 -22.27 10.20
N TYR A 70 -4.24 -22.46 11.11
CA TYR A 70 -4.52 -21.56 12.24
C TYR A 70 -4.33 -22.30 13.55
N VAL A 71 -3.78 -21.61 14.54
CA VAL A 71 -3.49 -22.15 15.87
C VAL A 71 -4.27 -21.34 16.92
N PRO A 72 -4.93 -21.98 17.88
CA PRO A 72 -5.60 -21.25 18.97
C PRO A 72 -4.56 -20.53 19.86
N GLY A 73 -4.87 -19.31 20.24
CA GLY A 73 -4.10 -18.48 21.15
C GLY A 73 -5.01 -17.56 21.96
N LYS A 74 -4.40 -16.74 22.82
CA LYS A 74 -5.11 -15.73 23.62
C LYS A 74 -4.50 -14.36 23.40
N ILE A 75 -5.34 -13.33 23.38
CA ILE A 75 -4.88 -11.94 23.26
C ILE A 75 -4.08 -11.55 24.50
N ALA A 76 -2.79 -11.22 24.33
CA ALA A 76 -1.91 -10.86 25.43
C ALA A 76 -1.98 -9.37 25.81
N ALA A 77 -2.17 -8.50 24.81
CA ALA A 77 -2.26 -7.05 24.98
C ALA A 77 -3.20 -6.47 23.92
N VAL A 78 -3.94 -5.43 24.28
CA VAL A 78 -4.90 -4.71 23.42
C VAL A 78 -4.52 -3.25 23.22
N ASP A 79 -3.54 -2.78 23.98
CA ASP A 79 -3.01 -1.42 24.00
C ASP A 79 -1.69 -1.28 23.21
N LYS A 80 -1.08 -2.40 22.81
CA LYS A 80 0.23 -2.45 22.16
C LYS A 80 0.18 -3.14 20.80
N VAL A 81 0.89 -2.56 19.83
CA VAL A 81 1.06 -3.10 18.48
C VAL A 81 2.49 -2.94 17.99
N LEU A 82 2.88 -3.84 17.10
CA LEU A 82 4.19 -3.81 16.44
C LEU A 82 4.04 -3.17 15.06
N LEU A 83 4.80 -2.11 14.79
CA LEU A 83 4.80 -1.41 13.51
C LEU A 83 6.08 -1.69 12.74
N ASP A 84 5.94 -2.11 11.48
CA ASP A 84 7.04 -2.18 10.52
C ASP A 84 7.32 -0.78 9.95
N VAL A 85 8.54 -0.29 10.19
CA VAL A 85 9.02 1.01 9.68
C VAL A 85 9.95 0.88 8.48
N GLY A 86 10.20 -0.35 8.02
CA GLY A 86 11.04 -0.68 6.88
C GLY A 86 12.43 -1.16 7.27
N THR A 87 13.19 -1.65 6.26
CA THR A 87 14.55 -2.20 6.42
C THR A 87 14.67 -3.33 7.45
N GLY A 88 13.56 -4.01 7.78
CA GLY A 88 13.52 -5.09 8.77
C GLY A 88 13.41 -4.63 10.23
N TYR A 89 13.13 -3.35 10.47
CA TYR A 89 12.95 -2.82 11.83
C TYR A 89 11.48 -2.76 12.22
N PHE A 90 11.22 -3.19 13.44
CA PHE A 90 9.92 -3.18 14.07
C PHE A 90 9.98 -2.40 15.38
N ILE A 91 8.97 -1.55 15.61
CA ILE A 91 8.86 -0.76 16.83
C ILE A 91 7.53 -1.07 17.53
N GLU A 92 7.59 -1.27 18.85
CA GLU A 92 6.38 -1.40 19.66
C GLU A 92 5.82 -0.01 19.96
N HIS A 93 4.52 0.15 19.71
CA HIS A 93 3.81 1.40 19.96
C HIS A 93 2.40 1.15 20.48
N ASP A 94 1.80 2.20 21.03
CA ASP A 94 0.43 2.19 21.50
C ASP A 94 -0.54 2.05 20.31
N THR A 95 -1.69 1.41 20.53
CA THR A 95 -2.71 1.20 19.47
C THR A 95 -3.15 2.49 18.79
N GLU A 96 -3.32 3.58 19.54
CA GLU A 96 -3.66 4.90 18.99
C GLU A 96 -2.62 5.39 17.97
N LYS A 97 -1.33 5.24 18.28
CA LYS A 97 -0.23 5.60 17.37
C LYS A 97 -0.16 4.66 16.18
N GLY A 98 -0.51 3.38 16.35
CA GLY A 98 -0.63 2.43 15.25
C GLY A 98 -1.72 2.81 14.26
N ILE A 99 -2.89 3.22 14.75
CA ILE A 99 -4.00 3.70 13.92
C ILE A 99 -3.59 4.98 13.17
N ASP A 100 -2.97 5.94 13.85
CA ASP A 100 -2.45 7.16 13.23
C ASP A 100 -1.41 6.85 12.14
N TYR A 101 -0.48 5.94 12.42
CA TYR A 101 0.53 5.51 11.44
C TYR A 101 -0.11 4.94 10.16
N CYS A 102 -1.09 4.04 10.30
CA CYS A 102 -1.83 3.50 9.16
C CYS A 102 -2.56 4.59 8.37
N LYS A 103 -3.23 5.53 9.06
CA LYS A 103 -3.92 6.67 8.41
C LYS A 103 -2.94 7.57 7.64
N ARG A 104 -1.80 7.93 8.24
CA ARG A 104 -0.76 8.73 7.58
C ARG A 104 -0.21 8.03 6.35
N LYS A 105 0.03 6.71 6.42
CA LYS A 105 0.49 5.92 5.26
C LYS A 105 -0.55 5.87 4.15
N VAL A 106 -1.83 5.70 4.47
CA VAL A 106 -2.91 5.75 3.47
C VAL A 106 -2.93 7.10 2.75
N ASN A 107 -2.90 8.21 3.50
CA ASN A 107 -2.92 9.55 2.90
C ASN A 107 -1.68 9.78 2.03
N PHE A 108 -0.49 9.46 2.53
CA PHE A 108 0.75 9.57 1.77
C PHE A 108 0.70 8.81 0.43
N ILE A 109 0.17 7.59 0.43
CA ILE A 109 0.05 6.79 -0.80
C ILE A 109 -0.99 7.40 -1.75
N ARG A 110 -2.13 7.88 -1.24
CA ARG A 110 -3.17 8.55 -2.05
C ARG A 110 -2.64 9.81 -2.72
N ASP A 111 -1.93 10.67 -1.98
CA ASP A 111 -1.33 11.89 -2.53
C ASP A 111 -0.34 11.55 -3.67
N ASN A 112 0.40 10.45 -3.55
CA ASN A 112 1.30 9.98 -4.60
C ASN A 112 0.55 9.39 -5.80
N MET A 113 -0.59 8.71 -5.57
CA MET A 113 -1.45 8.23 -6.66
C MET A 113 -2.05 9.40 -7.44
N GLU A 114 -2.50 10.46 -6.76
CA GLU A 114 -3.05 11.67 -7.39
C GLU A 114 -2.02 12.35 -8.30
N LYS A 115 -0.79 12.55 -7.80
CA LYS A 115 0.31 13.08 -8.62
C LYS A 115 0.62 12.23 -9.85
N LEU A 116 0.51 10.90 -9.73
CA LEU A 116 0.74 10.00 -10.85
C LEU A 116 -0.40 10.08 -11.87
N MET A 117 -1.64 10.22 -11.41
CA MET A 117 -2.79 10.45 -12.29
C MET A 117 -2.74 11.81 -13.00
N GLU A 118 -2.12 12.84 -12.43
CA GLU A 118 -1.89 14.13 -13.11
C GLU A 118 -0.80 14.07 -14.20
N LEU A 119 0.09 13.07 -14.15
CA LEU A 119 1.17 12.88 -15.13
C LEU A 119 0.71 12.10 -16.36
N VAL A 120 -0.41 11.37 -16.26
CA VAL A 120 -1.04 10.59 -17.34
C VAL A 120 -2.08 11.44 -18.06
#